data_AF-A0A8T4IV12-F1
#
_entry.id   AF-A0A8T4IV12-F1
#
_cell.length_a   1.000
_cell.length_b   1.000
_cell.length_c   1.000
_cell.angle_alpha   90.00
_cell.angle_beta   90.00
_cell.angle_gamma   90.00
#
_symmetry.space_group_name_H-M   'P 1'
#
loop_
_entity.id
_entity.type
_entity.pdbx_description
1 polymer ?
#
loop_
_entity_poly.entity_id
_entity_poly.type
_entity_poly.pdbx_seq_one_letter_code
_entity_poly.pdbx_strand_id
1 'polypeptide(L)'
;MRLTPTERDRLLLFGAAELARARRARGLRLNVPEATALIADTVCEAARDGRRLAEAIEAARAVLGPDDVLPGVAEVVTQVQVEAVFDDGSRLAVVEAPLGAGPPGGDEGPGAVLPGPGPEPELKGEAEAETEPKPDGGPVPEPSAPPVVPVAPGTSPAPATTVTVRNTATVPVSVTSHFHFFEANPRLDFDRAAAYGMRLSVPAGSSVRFGPGAERDVALVPLGGQRVAIGFAGLVDGPLDAPGAKEEALRRAAACGYLGVPGAPDVPGVPGVPGLPEGER
;
A
#
# COMPACT_ATOMS: atom_id res chain seq x y z
N MET A 1 26.31 -13.99 36.24
CA MET A 1 25.22 -14.43 35.34
C MET A 1 25.78 -14.70 33.96
N ARG A 2 25.22 -15.65 33.20
CA ARG A 2 25.60 -15.88 31.80
C ARG A 2 24.57 -15.20 30.90
N LEU A 3 24.69 -13.87 30.77
CA LEU A 3 23.76 -13.05 29.99
C LEU A 3 24.03 -13.21 28.49
N THR A 4 22.99 -13.55 27.75
CA THR A 4 22.91 -13.48 26.29
C THR A 4 22.96 -12.03 25.81
N PRO A 5 23.28 -11.77 24.52
CA PRO A 5 23.22 -10.42 23.95
C PRO A 5 21.85 -9.76 24.15
N THR A 6 20.75 -10.47 23.87
CA THR A 6 19.38 -9.97 24.04
C THR A 6 19.07 -9.57 25.49
N GLU A 7 19.54 -10.34 26.47
CA GLU A 7 19.36 -9.99 27.89
C GLU A 7 20.17 -8.75 28.28
N ARG A 8 21.35 -8.53 27.68
CA ARG A 8 22.12 -7.30 27.89
C ARG A 8 21.41 -6.09 27.28
N ASP A 9 20.85 -6.24 26.08
CA ASP A 9 20.07 -5.18 25.42
C ASP A 9 18.82 -4.82 26.23
N ARG A 10 18.14 -5.83 26.82
CA ARG A 10 17.02 -5.58 27.73
C ARG A 10 17.43 -4.83 28.99
N LEU A 11 18.62 -5.10 29.55
CA LEU A 11 19.15 -4.33 30.68
C LEU A 11 19.49 -2.88 30.28
N LEU A 12 19.98 -2.65 29.05
CA LEU A 12 20.20 -1.30 28.53
C LEU A 12 18.87 -0.54 28.37
N LEU A 13 17.83 -1.21 27.85
CA LEU A 13 16.49 -0.66 27.74
C LEU A 13 15.94 -0.27 29.11
N PHE A 14 16.02 -1.18 30.09
CA PHE A 14 15.62 -0.91 31.48
C PHE A 14 16.37 0.30 32.06
N GLY A 15 17.69 0.37 31.86
CA GLY A 15 18.49 1.52 32.33
C GLY A 15 18.05 2.85 31.71
N ALA A 16 17.70 2.86 30.43
CA ALA A 16 17.16 4.04 29.77
C ALA A 16 15.77 4.42 30.30
N ALA A 17 14.91 3.44 30.56
CA ALA A 17 13.59 3.65 31.13
C ALA A 17 13.65 4.18 32.57
N GLU A 18 14.55 3.65 33.40
CA GLU A 18 14.79 4.15 34.76
C GLU A 18 15.28 5.60 34.75
N LEU A 19 16.19 5.93 33.83
CA LEU A 19 16.62 7.32 33.65
C LEU A 19 15.45 8.23 33.25
N ALA A 20 14.55 7.76 32.37
CA ALA A 20 13.35 8.48 31.98
C ALA A 20 12.38 8.66 33.17
N ARG A 21 12.11 7.60 33.95
CA ARG A 21 11.28 7.66 35.17
C ARG A 21 11.85 8.66 36.17
N ALA A 22 13.16 8.62 36.41
CA ALA A 22 13.81 9.54 37.34
C ALA A 22 13.73 11.01 36.88
N ARG A 23 13.80 11.26 35.57
CA ARG A 23 13.60 12.61 34.99
C ARG A 23 12.15 13.07 35.14
N ARG A 24 11.19 12.22 34.78
CA ARG A 24 9.75 12.51 34.92
C ARG A 24 9.36 12.78 36.38
N ALA A 25 9.90 12.01 37.32
CA ALA A 25 9.66 12.20 38.75
C ALA A 25 10.15 13.57 39.27
N ARG A 26 11.09 14.21 38.57
CA ARG A 26 11.54 15.60 38.84
C ARG A 26 10.71 16.65 38.08
N GLY A 27 9.64 16.26 37.41
CA GLY A 27 8.76 17.14 36.64
C GLY A 27 9.25 17.48 35.24
N LEU A 28 10.24 16.74 34.69
CA LEU A 28 10.70 16.97 33.33
C LEU A 28 9.78 16.27 32.32
N ARG A 29 9.46 16.99 31.24
CA ARG A 29 8.80 16.43 30.05
C ARG A 29 9.81 15.59 29.27
N LEU A 30 9.39 14.40 28.85
CA LEU A 30 10.25 13.40 28.21
C LEU A 30 10.50 13.70 26.73
N ASN A 31 11.70 13.39 26.24
CA ASN A 31 12.02 13.41 24.81
C ASN A 31 11.71 12.05 24.13
N VAL A 32 11.97 11.96 22.82
CA VAL A 32 11.69 10.75 22.01
C VAL A 32 12.36 9.48 22.58
N PRO A 33 13.68 9.43 22.83
CA PRO A 33 14.33 8.25 23.43
C PRO A 33 13.76 7.87 24.81
N GLU A 34 13.48 8.85 25.67
CA GLU A 34 12.98 8.63 27.02
C GLU A 34 11.55 8.07 27.02
N ALA A 35 10.66 8.65 26.21
CA ALA A 35 9.30 8.15 26.06
C ALA A 35 9.30 6.73 25.48
N THR A 36 10.09 6.50 24.43
CA THR A 36 10.21 5.17 23.78
C THR A 36 10.69 4.11 24.76
N ALA A 37 11.76 4.41 25.53
CA ALA A 37 12.31 3.48 26.50
C ALA A 37 11.31 3.14 27.60
N LEU A 38 10.62 4.14 28.15
CA LEU A 38 9.65 3.95 29.22
C LEU A 38 8.43 3.15 28.76
N ILE A 39 7.91 3.40 27.56
CA ILE A 39 6.82 2.63 26.94
C ILE A 39 7.24 1.17 26.73
N ALA A 40 8.40 0.95 26.11
CA ALA A 40 8.90 -0.40 25.83
C ALA A 40 9.22 -1.20 27.10
N ASP A 41 9.79 -0.56 28.12
CA ASP A 41 10.05 -1.18 29.42
C ASP A 41 8.76 -1.52 30.15
N THR A 42 7.71 -0.69 30.04
CA THR A 42 6.38 -0.99 30.61
C THR A 42 5.80 -2.28 30.04
N VAL A 43 6.00 -2.57 28.76
CA VAL A 43 5.61 -3.86 28.16
C VAL A 43 6.44 -5.01 28.74
N CYS A 44 7.77 -4.83 28.85
CA CYS A 44 8.66 -5.85 29.39
C CYS A 44 8.28 -6.23 30.83
N GLU A 45 8.02 -5.24 31.68
CA GLU A 45 7.64 -5.47 33.08
C GLU A 45 6.24 -6.07 33.19
N ALA A 46 5.28 -5.61 32.37
CA ALA A 46 3.95 -6.23 32.31
C ALA A 46 4.02 -7.71 31.88
N ALA A 47 4.84 -8.04 30.89
CA ALA A 47 5.08 -9.41 30.48
C ALA A 47 5.73 -10.23 31.60
N ARG A 48 6.69 -9.63 32.33
CA ARG A 48 7.36 -10.27 33.46
C ARG A 48 6.42 -10.55 34.64
N ASP A 49 5.40 -9.71 34.83
CA ASP A 49 4.31 -9.86 35.79
C ASP A 49 3.27 -10.92 35.39
N GLY A 50 3.44 -11.59 34.25
CA GLY A 50 2.53 -12.63 33.75
C GLY A 50 1.26 -12.08 33.09
N ARG A 51 1.24 -10.79 32.73
CA ARG A 51 0.10 -10.21 32.00
C ARG A 51 0.06 -10.71 30.57
N ARG A 52 -1.14 -10.72 29.97
CA ARG A 52 -1.30 -11.07 28.56
C ARG A 52 -0.75 -9.96 27.66
N LEU A 53 -0.35 -10.32 26.43
CA LEU A 53 0.15 -9.36 25.43
C LEU A 53 -0.76 -8.13 25.27
N ALA A 54 -2.08 -8.34 25.17
CA ALA A 54 -3.04 -7.25 25.03
C ALA A 54 -3.03 -6.31 26.27
N GLU A 55 -2.94 -6.87 27.48
CA GLU A 55 -2.90 -6.08 28.72
C GLU A 55 -1.58 -5.31 28.86
N ALA A 56 -0.47 -5.88 28.39
CA ALA A 56 0.82 -5.20 28.35
C ALA A 56 0.82 -4.02 27.36
N ILE A 57 0.20 -4.19 26.18
CA ILE A 57 0.03 -3.10 25.20
C ILE A 57 -0.84 -1.98 25.79
N GLU A 58 -1.95 -2.32 26.44
CA GLU A 58 -2.83 -1.33 27.07
C GLU A 58 -2.14 -0.61 28.24
N ALA A 59 -1.36 -1.32 29.06
CA ALA A 59 -0.55 -0.70 30.10
C ALA A 59 0.48 0.30 29.52
N ALA A 60 1.11 -0.07 28.40
CA ALA A 60 2.07 0.79 27.70
C ALA A 60 1.41 2.03 27.07
N ARG A 61 0.16 1.96 26.63
CA ARG A 61 -0.63 3.12 26.17
C ARG A 61 -1.06 4.05 27.31
N ALA A 62 -1.25 3.51 28.50
CA ALA A 62 -1.71 4.28 29.66
C ALA A 62 -0.57 4.95 30.44
N VAL A 63 0.70 4.61 30.15
CA VAL A 63 1.83 5.00 31.00
C VAL A 63 2.26 6.46 30.84
N LEU A 64 2.06 7.03 29.65
CA LEU A 64 2.38 8.42 29.30
C LEU A 64 1.24 9.05 28.50
N GLY A 65 0.96 10.32 28.77
CA GLY A 65 0.11 11.16 27.94
C GLY A 65 0.90 12.26 27.20
N PRO A 66 0.22 13.06 26.36
CA PRO A 66 0.84 14.20 25.65
C PRO A 66 1.52 15.22 26.58
N ASP A 67 0.99 15.40 27.79
CA ASP A 67 1.52 16.35 28.77
C ASP A 67 2.83 15.87 29.43
N ASP A 68 3.11 14.56 29.38
CA ASP A 68 4.33 13.97 29.96
C ASP A 68 5.55 14.12 29.04
N VAL A 69 5.35 14.49 27.77
CA VAL A 69 6.39 14.52 26.74
C VAL A 69 6.59 15.93 26.19
N LEU A 70 7.76 16.22 25.62
CA LEU A 70 8.02 17.52 24.97
C LEU A 70 7.11 17.73 23.74
N PRO A 71 6.88 18.99 23.31
CA PRO A 71 6.16 19.27 22.06
C PRO A 71 6.82 18.56 20.86
N GLY A 72 6.02 18.02 19.94
CA GLY A 72 6.53 17.29 18.77
C GLY A 72 6.79 15.80 19.02
N VAL A 73 6.87 15.34 20.29
CA VAL A 73 7.20 13.94 20.60
C VAL A 73 6.05 12.99 20.25
N ALA A 74 4.80 13.41 20.48
CA ALA A 74 3.63 12.59 20.17
C ALA A 74 3.49 12.33 18.66
N GLU A 75 3.87 13.30 17.84
CA GLU A 75 3.87 13.21 16.37
C GLU A 75 5.01 12.33 15.84
N VAL A 76 6.11 12.22 16.59
CA VAL A 76 7.27 11.40 16.21
C VAL A 76 7.12 9.96 16.68
N VAL A 77 6.68 9.73 17.92
CA VAL A 77 6.52 8.40 18.52
C VAL A 77 5.15 7.82 18.15
N THR A 78 4.99 7.49 16.88
CA THR A 78 3.73 6.93 16.33
C THR A 78 3.56 5.44 16.63
N GLN A 79 4.66 4.73 16.85
CA GLN A 79 4.66 3.30 17.14
C GLN A 79 5.92 2.92 17.93
N VAL A 80 5.75 2.09 18.95
CA VAL A 80 6.87 1.46 19.68
C VAL A 80 6.74 -0.06 19.53
N GLN A 81 7.84 -0.70 19.14
CA GLN A 81 7.92 -2.15 19.00
C GLN A 81 8.94 -2.70 20.00
N VAL A 82 8.58 -3.74 20.74
CA VAL A 82 9.48 -4.40 21.70
C VAL A 82 9.18 -5.88 21.78
N GLU A 83 10.24 -6.69 21.80
CA GLU A 83 10.13 -8.13 22.08
C GLU A 83 10.23 -8.37 23.59
N ALA A 84 9.15 -8.89 24.17
CA ALA A 84 9.05 -9.23 25.59
C ALA A 84 8.86 -10.74 25.77
N VAL A 85 9.35 -11.27 26.88
CA VAL A 85 9.19 -12.69 27.23
C VAL A 85 7.97 -12.82 28.14
N PHE A 86 6.93 -13.43 27.61
CA PHE A 86 5.70 -13.80 28.32
C PHE A 86 5.80 -15.24 28.84
N ASP A 87 4.81 -15.67 29.62
CA ASP A 87 4.73 -17.04 30.14
C ASP A 87 4.68 -18.12 29.04
N ASP A 88 4.24 -17.75 27.84
CA ASP A 88 4.20 -18.61 26.65
C ASP A 88 5.34 -18.35 25.66
N GLY A 89 6.36 -17.60 26.06
CA GLY A 89 7.58 -17.33 25.29
C GLY A 89 7.69 -15.89 24.80
N SER A 90 8.68 -15.66 23.92
CA SER A 90 8.92 -14.35 23.32
C SER A 90 7.79 -13.95 22.37
N ARG A 91 7.31 -12.70 22.49
CA ARG A 91 6.37 -12.09 21.56
C ARG A 91 6.77 -10.66 21.22
N LEU A 92 6.50 -10.26 19.97
CA LEU A 92 6.58 -8.87 19.55
C LEU A 92 5.32 -8.12 19.99
N ALA A 93 5.49 -7.14 20.87
CA ALA A 93 4.45 -6.17 21.18
C ALA A 93 4.59 -4.97 20.27
N VAL A 94 3.48 -4.58 19.64
CA VAL A 94 3.38 -3.40 18.80
C VAL A 94 2.40 -2.43 19.46
N VAL A 95 2.93 -1.35 20.00
CA VAL A 95 2.14 -0.29 20.65
C VAL A 95 1.95 0.84 19.65
N GLU A 96 0.81 0.85 18.97
CA GLU A 96 0.42 1.93 18.04
C GLU A 96 -0.15 3.12 18.81
N ALA A 97 0.22 4.33 18.36
CA ALA A 97 -0.19 5.62 18.90
C ALA A 97 -0.08 5.70 20.44
N PRO A 98 1.09 5.39 21.04
CA PRO A 98 1.22 5.23 22.48
C PRO A 98 0.96 6.50 23.31
N LEU A 99 0.99 7.69 22.68
CA LEU A 99 0.80 8.98 23.35
C LEU A 99 -0.54 9.64 23.05
N GLY A 100 -1.49 8.93 22.43
CA GLY A 100 -2.76 9.48 21.99
C GLY A 100 -2.65 10.16 20.62
N ALA A 101 -3.55 9.81 19.70
CA ALA A 101 -3.47 10.15 18.29
C ALA A 101 -3.61 11.66 18.01
N GLY A 102 -2.54 12.30 17.57
CA GLY A 102 -2.62 13.20 16.43
C GLY A 102 -2.25 12.40 15.16
N PRO A 103 -2.85 12.66 13.99
CA PRO A 103 -2.34 12.09 12.74
C PRO A 103 -0.84 12.42 12.60
N PRO A 104 -0.02 11.55 12.00
CA PRO A 104 1.35 11.91 11.64
C PRO A 104 1.31 13.18 10.78
N GLY A 105 1.98 14.24 11.25
CA GLY A 105 1.90 15.57 10.65
C GLY A 105 0.71 16.40 11.14
N GLY A 106 0.56 16.58 12.46
CA GLY A 106 -0.18 17.73 12.97
C GLY A 106 0.33 19.04 12.35
N ASP A 107 -0.49 20.08 12.30
CA ASP A 107 -0.24 21.33 11.55
C ASP A 107 1.09 22.04 11.86
N GLU A 108 1.82 21.65 12.91
CA GLU A 108 3.11 22.26 13.28
C GLU A 108 4.17 21.24 13.79
N GLY A 109 3.97 19.93 13.61
CA GLY A 109 4.89 18.90 14.11
C GLY A 109 6.18 18.75 13.29
N PRO A 110 7.25 18.13 13.82
CA PRO A 110 8.45 17.82 13.04
C PRO A 110 8.13 17.01 11.78
N GLY A 111 8.47 17.55 10.61
CA GLY A 111 8.17 16.91 9.32
C GLY A 111 6.75 17.14 8.80
N ALA A 112 5.97 18.04 9.43
CA ALA A 112 4.67 18.45 8.92
C ALA A 112 4.78 19.06 7.51
N VAL A 113 3.89 18.65 6.62
CA VAL A 113 3.77 19.21 5.26
C VAL A 113 2.86 20.43 5.33
N LEU A 114 3.47 21.61 5.44
CA LEU A 114 2.72 22.86 5.51
C LEU A 114 2.43 23.37 4.09
N PRO A 115 1.19 23.76 3.78
CA PRO A 115 0.92 24.48 2.55
C PRO A 115 1.72 25.78 2.58
N GLY A 116 2.61 25.98 1.60
CA GLY A 116 3.24 27.27 1.39
C GLY A 116 2.17 28.32 1.04
N PRO A 117 2.43 29.62 1.24
CA PRO A 117 1.56 30.66 0.71
C PRO A 117 1.53 30.52 -0.81
N GLY A 118 0.46 29.93 -1.34
CA GLY A 118 0.25 29.86 -2.78
C GLY A 118 0.06 31.28 -3.33
N PRO A 119 0.46 31.55 -4.58
CA PRO A 119 0.04 32.78 -5.24
C PRO A 119 -1.49 32.82 -5.23
N GLU A 120 -2.08 33.93 -4.80
CA GLU A 120 -3.51 34.17 -4.97
C GLU A 120 -3.84 33.93 -6.46
N PRO A 121 -4.90 33.18 -6.78
CA PRO A 121 -5.23 32.93 -8.17
C PRO A 121 -5.54 34.27 -8.84
N GLU A 122 -4.63 34.74 -9.69
CA GLU A 122 -4.91 35.84 -10.60
C GLU A 122 -6.06 35.39 -11.51
N LEU A 123 -7.27 35.80 -11.16
CA LEU A 123 -8.42 35.78 -12.05
C LEU A 123 -8.09 36.72 -13.21
N LYS A 124 -7.42 36.20 -14.25
CA LYS A 124 -7.22 36.94 -15.49
C LYS A 124 -8.58 37.25 -16.09
N GLY A 125 -8.89 38.54 -16.10
CA GLY A 125 -10.08 39.12 -16.66
C GLY A 125 -10.28 38.76 -18.13
N GLU A 126 -11.56 38.71 -18.44
CA GLU A 126 -12.27 38.81 -19.71
C GLU A 126 -11.40 39.01 -20.97
N ALA A 127 -11.65 38.11 -21.92
CA ALA A 127 -11.09 38.10 -23.25
C ALA A 127 -11.43 39.37 -24.03
N GLU A 128 -10.40 40.05 -24.52
CA GLU A 128 -10.52 40.97 -25.65
C GLU A 128 -9.76 40.39 -26.85
N ALA A 129 -10.47 40.35 -27.97
CA ALA A 129 -10.03 39.86 -29.26
C ALA A 129 -9.14 40.89 -29.98
N GLU A 130 -8.62 40.46 -31.14
CA GLU A 130 -7.85 41.21 -32.15
C GLU A 130 -6.32 41.13 -31.96
N THR A 131 -5.47 40.91 -32.96
CA THR A 131 -5.56 40.78 -34.43
C THR A 131 -4.26 40.11 -34.92
N GLU A 132 -4.29 39.32 -36.00
CA GLU A 132 -3.06 38.81 -36.67
C GLU A 132 -2.27 39.93 -37.37
N PRO A 133 -0.93 39.81 -37.44
CA PRO A 133 -0.32 39.76 -38.77
C PRO A 133 0.81 38.70 -38.96
N LYS A 134 1.15 38.55 -40.23
CA LYS A 134 1.88 37.49 -40.99
C LYS A 134 3.43 37.48 -40.79
N PRO A 135 4.21 36.60 -41.45
CA PRO A 135 5.18 35.70 -40.81
C PRO A 135 6.64 36.10 -41.07
N ASP A 136 7.50 36.02 -40.05
CA ASP A 136 8.95 36.04 -40.25
C ASP A 136 9.59 34.78 -39.68
N GLY A 137 10.40 34.13 -40.52
CA GLY A 137 11.07 32.87 -40.25
C GLY A 137 12.07 32.99 -39.11
N GLY A 138 11.74 32.35 -37.99
CA GLY A 138 12.66 32.00 -36.91
C GLY A 138 12.77 30.47 -36.79
N PRO A 139 13.88 29.96 -36.23
CA PRO A 139 14.13 28.52 -36.14
C PRO A 139 13.03 27.82 -35.35
N VAL A 140 12.54 26.70 -35.89
CA VAL A 140 11.53 25.84 -35.27
C VAL A 140 12.04 25.41 -33.89
N PRO A 141 11.36 25.75 -32.78
CA PRO A 141 11.72 25.21 -31.48
C PRO A 141 11.45 23.70 -31.49
N GLU A 142 12.42 22.92 -31.04
CA GLU A 142 12.28 21.48 -30.83
C GLU A 142 11.02 21.20 -29.99
N PRO A 143 10.29 20.10 -30.27
CA PRO A 143 9.10 19.77 -29.50
C PRO A 143 9.49 19.57 -28.03
N SER A 144 9.19 20.58 -27.22
CA SER A 144 9.21 20.48 -25.77
C SER A 144 8.37 19.26 -25.40
N ALA A 145 9.04 18.25 -24.82
CA ALA A 145 8.35 17.13 -24.22
C ALA A 145 7.24 17.69 -23.33
N PRO A 146 5.99 17.17 -23.41
CA PRO A 146 4.89 17.71 -22.63
C PRO A 146 5.32 17.75 -21.16
N PRO A 147 4.99 18.81 -20.42
CA PRO A 147 5.37 18.91 -19.02
C PRO A 147 4.87 17.64 -18.33
N VAL A 148 5.80 16.91 -17.71
CA VAL A 148 5.46 15.79 -16.84
C VAL A 148 4.71 16.41 -15.67
N VAL A 149 3.38 16.49 -15.78
CA VAL A 149 2.53 16.92 -14.68
C VAL A 149 2.74 15.86 -13.61
N PRO A 150 3.31 16.21 -12.43
CA PRO A 150 3.43 15.24 -11.36
C PRO A 150 2.00 14.85 -10.95
N VAL A 151 1.61 13.62 -11.27
CA VAL A 151 0.36 13.05 -10.77
C VAL A 151 0.51 12.99 -9.25
N ALA A 152 -0.32 13.74 -8.53
CA ALA A 152 -0.28 13.76 -7.07
C ALA A 152 -0.42 12.31 -6.55
N PRO A 153 0.40 11.88 -5.58
CA PRO A 153 0.32 10.54 -5.01
C PRO A 153 -1.11 10.29 -4.50
N GLY A 154 -1.69 9.14 -4.86
CA GLY A 154 -3.07 8.80 -4.52
C GLY A 154 -4.12 9.14 -5.59
N THR A 155 -3.74 9.79 -6.70
CA THR A 155 -4.70 10.09 -7.77
C THR A 155 -4.93 8.86 -8.66
N SER A 156 -6.19 8.48 -8.82
CA SER A 156 -6.57 7.45 -9.81
C SER A 156 -6.63 8.08 -11.20
N PRO A 157 -6.09 7.43 -12.24
CA PRO A 157 -6.21 7.96 -13.60
C PRO A 157 -7.67 7.97 -14.05
N ALA A 158 -8.00 8.79 -15.06
CA ALA A 158 -9.34 8.81 -15.64
C ALA A 158 -9.64 7.44 -16.29
N PRO A 159 -10.78 6.80 -15.98
CA PRO A 159 -11.09 5.47 -16.48
C PRO A 159 -11.41 5.50 -17.97
N ALA A 160 -10.88 4.53 -18.72
CA ALA A 160 -11.21 4.36 -20.14
C ALA A 160 -12.38 3.40 -20.35
N THR A 161 -12.47 2.35 -19.52
CA THR A 161 -13.52 1.33 -19.57
C THR A 161 -13.88 0.89 -18.16
N THR A 162 -15.11 0.45 -17.95
CA THR A 162 -15.54 -0.22 -16.71
C THR A 162 -15.97 -1.64 -17.03
N VAL A 163 -15.55 -2.60 -16.21
CA VAL A 163 -15.90 -4.02 -16.36
C VAL A 163 -16.44 -4.55 -15.03
N THR A 164 -17.56 -5.27 -15.08
CA THR A 164 -18.11 -5.99 -13.93
C THR A 164 -17.33 -7.28 -13.72
N VAL A 165 -16.80 -7.48 -12.51
CA VAL A 165 -15.95 -8.61 -12.17
C VAL A 165 -16.54 -9.40 -11.02
N ARG A 166 -16.75 -10.70 -11.24
CA ARG A 166 -17.24 -11.62 -10.22
C ARG A 166 -16.17 -12.61 -9.81
N ASN A 167 -15.92 -12.75 -8.51
CA ASN A 167 -15.02 -13.77 -8.00
C ASN A 167 -15.77 -15.09 -7.75
N THR A 168 -15.48 -16.11 -8.55
CA THR A 168 -16.09 -17.44 -8.40
C THR A 168 -15.31 -18.36 -7.45
N ALA A 169 -14.14 -17.95 -6.96
CA ALA A 169 -13.34 -18.74 -6.04
C ALA A 169 -13.92 -18.72 -4.60
N THR A 170 -13.59 -19.75 -3.83
CA THR A 170 -13.89 -19.84 -2.39
C THR A 170 -12.96 -18.99 -1.53
N VAL A 171 -11.96 -18.38 -2.15
CA VAL A 171 -10.93 -17.55 -1.50
C VAL A 171 -10.94 -16.13 -2.08
N PRO A 172 -10.52 -15.12 -1.29
CA PRO A 172 -10.40 -13.75 -1.79
C PRO A 172 -9.28 -13.63 -2.82
N VAL A 173 -9.49 -12.79 -3.83
CA VAL A 173 -8.49 -12.47 -4.86
C VAL A 173 -8.21 -10.97 -4.83
N SER A 174 -6.94 -10.58 -4.84
CA SER A 174 -6.53 -9.17 -4.94
C SER A 174 -5.75 -8.95 -6.24
N VAL A 175 -6.06 -7.89 -6.97
CA VAL A 175 -5.36 -7.50 -8.20
C VAL A 175 -4.74 -6.12 -8.00
N THR A 176 -3.45 -5.97 -8.31
CA THR A 176 -2.69 -4.73 -8.11
C THR A 176 -2.85 -3.75 -9.28
N SER A 177 -2.57 -2.47 -9.00
CA SER A 177 -2.72 -1.33 -9.93
C SER A 177 -2.10 -1.51 -11.33
N HIS A 178 -0.98 -2.23 -11.44
CA HIS A 178 -0.20 -2.38 -12.68
C HIS A 178 -0.20 -3.80 -13.24
N PHE A 179 -1.06 -4.66 -12.72
CA PHE A 179 -1.24 -6.00 -13.26
C PHE A 179 -2.01 -5.92 -14.59
N HIS A 180 -1.60 -6.68 -15.61
CA HIS A 180 -2.34 -6.79 -16.86
C HIS A 180 -3.68 -7.51 -16.60
N PHE A 181 -4.77 -6.75 -16.57
CA PHE A 181 -6.04 -7.21 -15.99
C PHE A 181 -6.63 -8.43 -16.71
N PHE A 182 -6.41 -8.53 -18.02
CA PHE A 182 -6.72 -9.71 -18.82
C PHE A 182 -6.14 -11.02 -18.26
N GLU A 183 -4.95 -10.97 -17.68
CA GLU A 183 -4.24 -12.15 -17.15
C GLU A 183 -4.53 -12.39 -15.67
N ALA A 184 -5.49 -11.66 -15.08
CA ALA A 184 -5.87 -11.85 -13.69
C ALA A 184 -6.47 -13.25 -13.47
N ASN A 185 -6.51 -13.68 -12.21
CA ASN A 185 -6.87 -15.04 -11.80
C ASN A 185 -8.00 -15.67 -12.66
N PRO A 186 -7.84 -16.92 -13.16
CA PRO A 186 -8.82 -17.59 -14.02
C PRO A 186 -10.24 -17.66 -13.46
N ARG A 187 -10.39 -17.62 -12.12
CA ARG A 187 -11.68 -17.69 -11.41
C ARG A 187 -12.38 -16.34 -11.25
N LEU A 188 -11.75 -15.25 -11.64
CA LEU A 188 -12.44 -13.99 -11.85
C LEU A 188 -13.16 -14.05 -13.20
N ASP A 189 -14.48 -13.92 -13.15
CA ASP A 189 -15.36 -13.93 -14.30
C ASP A 189 -15.72 -12.50 -14.69
N PHE A 190 -15.32 -12.10 -15.90
CA PHE A 190 -15.47 -10.76 -16.47
C PHE A 190 -15.13 -10.80 -17.95
N ASP A 191 -15.53 -9.78 -18.72
CA ASP A 191 -15.18 -9.68 -20.14
C ASP A 191 -13.66 -9.51 -20.33
N ARG A 192 -12.98 -10.61 -20.66
CA ARG A 192 -11.53 -10.61 -20.87
C ARG A 192 -11.14 -9.89 -22.15
N ALA A 193 -11.98 -9.92 -23.18
CA ALA A 193 -11.70 -9.21 -24.41
C ALA A 193 -11.70 -7.68 -24.21
N ALA A 194 -12.55 -7.17 -23.31
CA ALA A 194 -12.56 -5.76 -22.89
C ALA A 194 -11.37 -5.40 -21.97
N ALA A 195 -10.84 -6.35 -21.22
CA ALA A 195 -9.71 -6.15 -20.31
C ALA A 195 -8.31 -6.30 -20.96
N TYR A 196 -8.25 -6.72 -22.22
CA TYR A 196 -6.98 -6.91 -22.94
C TYR A 196 -6.21 -5.59 -23.10
N GLY A 197 -4.95 -5.59 -22.68
CA GLY A 197 -4.05 -4.44 -22.69
C GLY A 197 -4.41 -3.37 -21.65
N MET A 198 -5.21 -3.72 -20.64
CA MET A 198 -5.68 -2.81 -19.61
C MET A 198 -5.13 -3.16 -18.22
N ARG A 199 -5.11 -2.18 -17.32
CA ARG A 199 -4.80 -2.32 -15.89
C ARG A 199 -5.80 -1.55 -15.03
N LEU A 200 -5.82 -1.80 -13.72
CA LEU A 200 -6.74 -1.11 -12.82
C LEU A 200 -6.51 0.41 -12.78
N SER A 201 -7.60 1.16 -12.84
CA SER A 201 -7.64 2.61 -12.67
C SER A 201 -7.67 2.99 -11.19
N VAL A 202 -6.63 2.61 -10.47
CA VAL A 202 -6.45 2.89 -9.04
C VAL A 202 -5.07 3.51 -8.82
N PRO A 203 -4.80 4.12 -7.65
CA PRO A 203 -3.50 4.73 -7.39
C PRO A 203 -2.37 3.70 -7.51
N ALA A 204 -1.20 4.15 -7.97
CA ALA A 204 -0.03 3.29 -8.06
C ALA A 204 0.28 2.65 -6.69
N GLY A 205 0.66 1.37 -6.70
CA GLY A 205 0.90 0.59 -5.47
C GLY A 205 -0.37 0.09 -4.76
N SER A 206 -1.56 0.53 -5.16
CA SER A 206 -2.83 0.04 -4.59
C SER A 206 -3.31 -1.25 -5.25
N SER A 207 -4.33 -1.88 -4.65
CA SER A 207 -4.99 -3.08 -5.19
C SER A 207 -6.51 -3.03 -4.99
N VAL A 208 -7.24 -3.79 -5.80
CA VAL A 208 -8.66 -4.06 -5.61
C VAL A 208 -8.81 -5.50 -5.11
N ARG A 209 -9.53 -5.67 -4.00
CA ARG A 209 -9.83 -6.97 -3.40
C ARG A 209 -11.26 -7.40 -3.74
N PHE A 210 -11.40 -8.63 -4.18
CA PHE A 210 -12.65 -9.32 -4.44
C PHE A 210 -12.81 -10.42 -3.39
N GLY A 211 -13.84 -10.31 -2.55
CA GLY A 211 -14.21 -11.39 -1.62
C GLY A 211 -14.70 -12.64 -2.36
N PRO A 212 -14.77 -13.81 -1.70
CA PRO A 212 -15.39 -15.01 -2.29
C PRO A 212 -16.84 -14.71 -2.72
N GLY A 213 -17.20 -15.00 -3.96
CA GLY A 213 -18.55 -14.76 -4.51
C GLY A 213 -18.89 -13.29 -4.81
N ALA A 214 -18.00 -12.34 -4.46
CA ALA A 214 -18.30 -10.92 -4.62
C ALA A 214 -18.27 -10.50 -6.09
N GLU A 215 -19.18 -9.59 -6.44
CA GLU A 215 -19.27 -8.97 -7.75
C GLU A 215 -19.08 -7.46 -7.61
N ARG A 216 -18.26 -6.87 -8.47
CA ARG A 216 -17.91 -5.44 -8.39
C ARG A 216 -17.50 -4.90 -9.75
N ASP A 217 -17.95 -3.69 -10.04
CA ASP A 217 -17.47 -2.90 -11.17
C ASP A 217 -16.09 -2.32 -10.88
N VAL A 218 -15.17 -2.53 -11.83
CA VAL A 218 -13.83 -1.96 -11.77
C VAL A 218 -13.54 -1.11 -12.99
N ALA A 219 -12.96 0.05 -12.72
CA ALA A 219 -12.45 0.96 -13.72
C ALA A 219 -11.08 0.49 -14.21
N LEU A 220 -10.88 0.52 -15.53
CA LEU A 220 -9.66 0.11 -16.20
C LEU A 220 -9.09 1.23 -17.06
N VAL A 221 -7.78 1.26 -17.19
CA VAL A 221 -7.02 2.15 -18.08
C VAL A 221 -6.04 1.37 -18.93
N PRO A 222 -5.74 1.81 -20.16
CA PRO A 222 -4.76 1.14 -21.00
C PRO A 222 -3.37 1.11 -20.35
N LEU A 223 -2.64 0.02 -20.57
CA LEU A 223 -1.20 0.00 -20.34
C LEU A 223 -0.55 1.06 -21.23
N GLY A 224 0.34 1.87 -20.64
CA GLY A 224 1.09 2.91 -21.35
C GLY A 224 2.43 2.38 -21.89
N GLY A 225 3.30 3.30 -22.33
CA GLY A 225 4.63 2.96 -22.84
C GLY A 225 4.58 2.18 -24.16
N GLN A 226 5.51 1.24 -24.35
CA GLN A 226 5.59 0.41 -25.55
C GLN A 226 4.47 -0.66 -25.64
N ARG A 227 3.62 -0.77 -24.61
CA ARG A 227 2.51 -1.74 -24.58
C ARG A 227 2.98 -3.18 -24.81
N VAL A 228 4.05 -3.56 -24.12
CA VAL A 228 4.60 -4.93 -24.11
C VAL A 228 4.30 -5.56 -22.75
N ALA A 229 3.61 -6.70 -22.74
CA ALA A 229 3.26 -7.45 -21.53
C ALA A 229 4.10 -8.72 -21.45
N ILE A 230 4.95 -8.85 -20.41
CA ILE A 230 5.86 -9.98 -20.18
C ILE A 230 5.64 -10.51 -18.76
N GLY A 231 5.61 -11.83 -18.60
CA GLY A 231 5.41 -12.48 -17.30
C GLY A 231 3.93 -12.71 -17.03
N PHE A 232 3.39 -12.09 -15.97
CA PHE A 232 2.00 -12.29 -15.53
C PHE A 232 1.57 -13.77 -15.50
N ALA A 233 0.71 -14.20 -16.43
CA ALA A 233 0.30 -15.59 -16.60
C ALA A 233 0.83 -16.22 -17.90
N GLY A 234 1.68 -15.51 -18.64
CA GLY A 234 2.28 -15.93 -19.90
C GLY A 234 1.28 -15.99 -21.06
N LEU A 235 0.12 -15.33 -20.95
CA LEU A 235 -0.91 -15.41 -21.98
C LEU A 235 -0.58 -14.54 -23.20
N VAL A 236 0.18 -13.46 -23.00
CA VAL A 236 0.67 -12.58 -24.08
C VAL A 236 2.16 -12.78 -24.33
N ASP A 237 3.00 -12.55 -23.30
CA ASP A 237 4.48 -12.59 -23.39
C ASP A 237 5.05 -11.89 -24.63
N GLY A 238 4.60 -10.66 -24.88
CA GLY A 238 5.02 -9.88 -26.03
C GLY A 238 4.29 -8.54 -26.22
N PRO A 239 4.45 -7.90 -27.38
CA PRO A 239 3.74 -6.67 -27.74
C PRO A 239 2.23 -6.90 -27.83
N LEU A 240 1.45 -6.10 -27.11
CA LEU A 240 -0.02 -6.23 -27.03
C LEU A 240 -0.70 -5.92 -28.36
N ASP A 241 -0.13 -4.99 -29.14
CA ASP A 241 -0.73 -4.46 -30.36
C ASP A 241 -0.17 -5.16 -31.64
N ALA A 242 0.56 -6.27 -31.49
CA ALA A 242 1.01 -7.05 -32.65
C ALA A 242 -0.18 -7.72 -33.37
N PRO A 243 -0.14 -7.85 -34.72
CA PRO A 243 -1.23 -8.47 -35.47
C PRO A 243 -1.54 -9.88 -34.97
N GLY A 244 -2.79 -10.14 -34.60
CA GLY A 244 -3.25 -11.44 -34.09
C GLY A 244 -2.92 -11.72 -32.62
N ALA A 245 -2.24 -10.82 -31.91
CA ALA A 245 -1.82 -11.06 -30.52
C ALA A 245 -3.01 -11.18 -29.56
N LYS A 246 -4.05 -10.35 -29.75
CA LYS A 246 -5.25 -10.38 -28.92
C LYS A 246 -6.03 -11.69 -29.11
N GLU A 247 -6.22 -12.11 -30.35
CA GLU A 247 -6.91 -13.35 -30.70
C GLU A 247 -6.17 -14.57 -30.15
N GLU A 248 -4.84 -14.59 -30.28
CA GLU A 248 -3.99 -15.63 -29.74
C GLU A 248 -4.03 -15.69 -28.21
N ALA A 249 -3.98 -14.54 -27.54
CA ALA A 249 -4.07 -14.45 -26.09
C ALA A 249 -5.43 -14.95 -25.59
N LEU A 250 -6.53 -14.57 -26.24
CA LEU A 250 -7.88 -15.07 -25.92
C LEU A 250 -7.98 -16.59 -26.12
N ARG A 251 -7.42 -17.12 -27.20
CA ARG A 251 -7.36 -18.57 -27.46
C ARG A 251 -6.61 -19.32 -26.35
N ARG A 252 -5.45 -18.79 -25.91
CA ARG A 252 -4.68 -19.36 -24.79
C ARG A 252 -5.44 -19.28 -23.48
N ALA A 253 -6.06 -18.14 -23.18
CA ALA A 253 -6.87 -17.96 -21.99
C ALA A 253 -8.02 -18.99 -21.92
N ALA A 254 -8.74 -19.19 -23.02
CA ALA A 254 -9.78 -20.22 -23.12
C ALA A 254 -9.21 -21.63 -22.89
N ALA A 255 -8.09 -21.96 -23.53
CA ALA A 255 -7.44 -23.26 -23.36
C ALA A 255 -6.96 -23.52 -21.92
N CYS A 256 -6.58 -22.47 -21.19
CA CYS A 256 -6.19 -22.53 -19.78
C CYS A 256 -7.37 -22.42 -18.80
N GLY A 257 -8.63 -22.39 -19.29
CA GLY A 257 -9.82 -22.36 -18.44
C GLY A 257 -10.06 -21.02 -17.74
N TYR A 258 -9.66 -19.91 -18.35
CA TYR A 258 -9.98 -18.58 -17.87
C TYR A 258 -11.46 -18.27 -18.15
N LEU A 259 -12.20 -17.84 -17.13
CA LEU A 259 -13.61 -17.45 -17.27
C LEU A 259 -13.76 -16.14 -18.03
N GLY A 260 -14.92 -15.93 -18.67
CA GLY A 260 -15.24 -14.67 -19.35
C GLY A 260 -14.49 -14.42 -20.67
N VAL A 261 -13.96 -15.48 -21.29
CA VAL A 261 -13.46 -15.43 -22.68
C VAL A 261 -14.63 -15.61 -23.66
N PRO A 262 -14.87 -14.67 -24.60
CA PRO A 262 -15.96 -14.79 -25.57
C PRO A 262 -15.89 -16.10 -26.37
N GLY A 263 -16.99 -16.85 -26.43
CA GLY A 263 -17.09 -18.08 -27.22
C GLY A 263 -16.47 -19.34 -26.58
N ALA A 264 -15.94 -19.26 -25.36
CA ALA A 264 -15.61 -20.45 -24.59
C ALA A 264 -16.90 -21.12 -24.08
N PRO A 265 -17.05 -22.45 -24.14
CA PRO A 265 -18.18 -23.12 -23.52
C PRO A 265 -18.18 -22.80 -22.02
N ASP A 266 -19.35 -22.45 -21.49
CA ASP A 266 -19.56 -22.24 -20.07
C ASP A 266 -19.35 -23.58 -19.37
N VAL A 267 -18.17 -23.82 -18.80
CA VAL A 267 -17.85 -25.09 -18.14
C VAL A 267 -18.20 -24.96 -16.65
N PRO A 268 -19.33 -25.54 -16.19
CA PRO A 268 -19.62 -25.58 -14.76
C PRO A 268 -18.60 -26.47 -14.06
N GLY A 269 -17.95 -25.91 -13.03
CA GLY A 269 -17.21 -26.62 -11.98
C GLY A 269 -16.16 -27.63 -12.47
N VAL A 270 -14.90 -27.22 -12.54
CA VAL A 270 -13.78 -28.14 -12.79
C VAL A 270 -13.71 -29.19 -11.67
N PRO A 271 -13.85 -30.50 -11.96
CA PRO A 271 -13.40 -31.55 -11.05
C PRO A 271 -11.88 -31.61 -11.07
N GLY A 272 -11.29 -31.85 -9.89
CA GLY A 272 -9.89 -32.21 -9.58
C GLY A 272 -8.85 -32.14 -10.69
N VAL A 273 -7.82 -31.33 -10.45
CA VAL A 273 -6.52 -31.37 -11.15
C VAL A 273 -6.04 -32.82 -11.31
N PRO A 274 -5.79 -33.32 -12.53
CA PRO A 274 -5.19 -34.63 -12.74
C PRO A 274 -3.77 -34.66 -12.18
N GLY A 275 -3.47 -35.72 -11.44
CA GLY A 275 -2.27 -35.87 -10.60
C GLY A 275 -0.94 -35.63 -11.32
N LEU A 276 -0.03 -34.98 -10.59
CA LEU A 276 1.40 -35.10 -10.81
C LEU A 276 1.80 -36.59 -10.73
N PRO A 277 2.73 -37.06 -11.58
CA PRO A 277 3.17 -38.45 -11.56
C PRO A 277 3.84 -38.78 -10.21
N GLU A 278 3.33 -39.81 -9.55
CA GLU A 278 3.99 -40.49 -8.44
C GLU A 278 5.11 -41.42 -8.98
N GLY A 279 6.27 -41.38 -8.34
CA GLY A 279 7.39 -42.32 -8.54
C GLY A 279 8.63 -41.63 -9.11
N GLU A 280 9.85 -41.80 -8.58
CA GLU A 280 10.42 -43.04 -8.04
C GLU A 280 11.18 -42.86 -6.72
N ARG A 281 11.39 -44.01 -6.07
CA ARG A 281 11.91 -44.26 -4.73
C ARG A 281 13.42 -44.04 -4.59
#